data_AF-A0A161MEJ4-F1
#
_entry.id   AF-A0A161MEJ4-F1
#
_cell.length_a   1.000
_cell.length_b   1.000
_cell.length_c   1.000
_cell.angle_alpha   90.00
_cell.angle_beta   90.00
_cell.angle_gamma   90.00
#
_symmetry.space_group_name_H-M   'P 1'
#
loop_
_entity.id
_entity.type
_entity.pdbx_description
1 polymer ?
#
loop_
_entity_poly.entity_id
_entity_poly.type
_entity_poly.pdbx_seq_one_letter_code
_entity_poly.pdbx_strand_id
1 'polypeptide(L)'
;GPYLNPEERVDLVKFVRKNSSKIVIGGSTLESTRATCALTTEMMNAGADGVLVMPPFYFKKRMTEEAVTTHYITIAETCGAPLIIYNMPMVTGIDISTYTLTKLAQHPFIRGVKDSDIRKCAGTVQDTKGYNFEVLIGSAGYLLGALLNGCSGGINGLAGILGNELCNLYSC
;
A
#
# COMPACT_ATOMS: atom_id res chain seq x y z
N GLY A 1 7.74 4.04 10.51
CA GLY A 1 6.41 4.57 10.91
C GLY A 1 6.53 6.00 11.40
N PRO A 2 5.46 6.66 11.86
CA PRO A 2 5.45 8.09 12.19
C PRO A 2 6.40 8.48 13.34
N TYR A 3 6.77 7.55 14.20
CA TYR A 3 7.69 7.77 15.32
C TYR A 3 9.17 7.62 14.97
N LEU A 4 9.48 7.35 13.70
CA LEU A 4 10.84 7.28 13.18
C LEU A 4 11.06 8.44 12.21
N ASN A 5 12.23 9.06 12.28
CA ASN A 5 12.68 9.99 11.26
C ASN A 5 12.94 9.25 9.92
N PRO A 6 13.09 9.95 8.79
CA PRO A 6 13.30 9.30 7.49
C PRO A 6 14.51 8.36 7.44
N GLU A 7 15.64 8.77 8.01
CA GLU A 7 16.89 7.97 8.03
C GLU A 7 16.71 6.66 8.80
N GLU A 8 16.11 6.70 9.99
CA GLU A 8 15.79 5.51 10.79
C GLU A 8 14.87 4.53 10.06
N ARG A 9 13.93 5.04 9.24
CA ARG A 9 13.06 4.18 8.42
C ARG A 9 13.85 3.48 7.33
N VAL A 10 14.77 4.18 6.67
CA VAL A 10 15.64 3.63 5.62
C VAL A 10 16.58 2.59 6.21
N ASP A 11 17.18 2.86 7.36
CA ASP A 11 18.06 1.90 8.04
C ASP A 11 17.33 0.64 8.50
N LEU A 12 16.06 0.76 8.92
CA LEU A 12 15.23 -0.41 9.19
C LEU A 12 15.03 -1.27 7.95
N VAL A 13 14.79 -0.66 6.77
CA VAL A 13 14.68 -1.41 5.50
C VAL A 13 16.00 -2.10 5.15
N LYS A 14 17.14 -1.41 5.26
CA LYS A 14 18.47 -2.03 5.05
C LYS A 14 18.67 -3.23 5.97
N PHE A 15 18.32 -3.08 7.25
CA PHE A 15 18.41 -4.15 8.23
C PHE A 15 17.54 -5.36 7.86
N VAL A 16 16.27 -5.13 7.49
CA VAL A 16 15.36 -6.21 7.09
C VAL A 16 15.88 -6.92 5.83
N ARG A 17 16.28 -6.17 4.80
CA ARG A 17 16.83 -6.75 3.56
C ARG A 17 18.07 -7.59 3.82
N LYS A 18 19.01 -7.10 4.65
CA LYS A 18 20.22 -7.86 5.02
C LYS A 18 19.90 -9.21 5.64
N ASN A 19 18.76 -9.35 6.31
CA ASN A 19 18.37 -10.56 7.04
C ASN A 19 17.22 -11.33 6.37
N SER A 20 16.79 -10.96 5.16
CA SER A 20 15.65 -11.61 4.48
C SER A 20 15.78 -11.59 2.96
N SER A 21 15.54 -12.75 2.35
CA SER A 21 15.39 -12.91 0.90
C SER A 21 13.95 -12.76 0.41
N LYS A 22 12.98 -12.59 1.33
CA LYS A 22 11.56 -12.40 0.96
C LYS A 22 11.32 -11.01 0.38
N ILE A 23 10.11 -10.79 -0.14
CA ILE A 23 9.64 -9.48 -0.57
C ILE A 23 9.65 -8.50 0.62
N VAL A 24 10.27 -7.34 0.45
CA VAL A 24 10.32 -6.25 1.43
C VAL A 24 9.59 -5.03 0.88
N ILE A 25 8.50 -4.64 1.55
CA ILE A 25 7.74 -3.43 1.21
C ILE A 25 8.09 -2.31 2.20
N GLY A 26 8.67 -1.22 1.69
CA GLY A 26 9.06 -0.05 2.48
C GLY A 26 7.91 0.93 2.67
N GLY A 27 7.72 1.44 3.89
CA GLY A 27 6.73 2.50 4.14
C GLY A 27 7.30 3.90 3.89
N SER A 28 6.93 4.56 2.79
CA SER A 28 7.50 5.86 2.40
C SER A 28 6.53 7.05 2.53
N THR A 29 5.40 6.87 3.21
CA THR A 29 4.40 7.94 3.40
C THR A 29 5.01 9.18 4.10
N LEU A 30 4.89 10.34 3.44
CA LEU A 30 5.08 11.68 3.98
C LEU A 30 3.98 12.62 3.42
N GLU A 31 3.80 13.79 4.04
CA GLU A 31 2.70 14.72 3.68
C GLU A 31 2.91 15.46 2.35
N SER A 32 4.16 15.60 1.88
CA SER A 32 4.41 16.25 0.59
C SER A 32 4.80 15.21 -0.46
N THR A 33 4.25 15.32 -1.66
CA THR A 33 4.60 14.45 -2.80
C THR A 33 6.11 14.41 -3.03
N ARG A 34 6.77 15.58 -3.01
CA ARG A 34 8.23 15.68 -3.18
C ARG A 34 9.00 14.88 -2.12
N ALA A 35 8.62 15.01 -0.85
CA ALA A 35 9.29 14.26 0.22
C ALA A 35 9.00 12.76 0.12
N THR A 36 7.78 12.37 -0.24
CA THR A 36 7.42 10.96 -0.48
C THR A 36 8.23 10.37 -1.63
N CYS A 37 8.46 11.11 -2.73
CA CYS A 37 9.33 10.66 -3.82
C CYS A 37 10.78 10.46 -3.36
N ALA A 38 11.33 11.42 -2.61
CA ALA A 38 12.70 11.32 -2.08
C ALA A 38 12.85 10.09 -1.17
N LEU A 39 11.95 9.92 -0.20
CA LEU A 39 11.98 8.78 0.70
C LEU A 39 11.73 7.46 -0.05
N THR A 40 10.83 7.44 -1.05
CA THR A 40 10.61 6.24 -1.88
C THR A 40 11.90 5.82 -2.59
N THR A 41 12.63 6.78 -3.17
CA THR A 41 13.92 6.51 -3.81
C THR A 41 14.93 5.94 -2.82
N GLU A 42 15.00 6.50 -1.60
CA GLU A 42 15.87 5.97 -0.54
C GLU A 42 15.46 4.55 -0.09
N MET A 43 14.16 4.26 0.01
CA MET A 43 13.67 2.91 0.33
C MET A 43 14.07 1.88 -0.74
N MET A 44 13.97 2.25 -2.02
CA MET A 44 14.40 1.38 -3.12
C MET A 44 15.91 1.15 -3.09
N ASN A 45 16.70 2.20 -2.87
CA ASN A 45 18.16 2.09 -2.72
C ASN A 45 18.58 1.26 -1.50
N ALA A 46 17.76 1.22 -0.45
CA ALA A 46 17.94 0.35 0.71
C ALA A 46 17.57 -1.12 0.46
N GLY A 47 17.01 -1.44 -0.72
CA GLY A 47 16.68 -2.80 -1.14
C GLY A 47 15.22 -3.19 -0.88
N ALA A 48 14.30 -2.24 -0.74
CA ALA A 48 12.87 -2.54 -0.84
C ALA A 48 12.51 -3.00 -2.27
N ASP A 49 11.58 -3.95 -2.40
CA ASP A 49 11.04 -4.39 -3.69
C ASP A 49 9.86 -3.53 -4.16
N GLY A 50 9.30 -2.74 -3.24
CA GLY A 50 8.22 -1.81 -3.50
C GLY A 50 7.91 -0.98 -2.26
N VAL A 51 6.96 -0.07 -2.38
CA VAL A 51 6.57 0.85 -1.30
C VAL A 51 5.08 0.83 -0.99
N LEU A 52 4.74 1.12 0.26
CA LEU A 52 3.38 1.27 0.75
C LEU A 52 3.15 2.74 1.14
N VAL A 53 2.19 3.40 0.49
CA VAL A 53 1.99 4.85 0.60
C VAL A 53 0.53 5.19 0.89
N MET A 54 0.25 5.90 1.99
CA MET A 54 -1.05 6.52 2.26
C MET A 54 -1.17 7.86 1.52
N PRO A 55 -2.40 8.35 1.23
CA PRO A 55 -2.56 9.70 0.70
C PRO A 55 -2.09 10.72 1.76
N PRO A 56 -1.58 11.91 1.40
CA PRO A 56 -1.40 12.98 2.37
C PRO A 56 -2.71 13.26 3.09
N PHE A 57 -2.66 13.55 4.39
CA PHE A 57 -3.89 13.59 5.20
C PHE A 57 -3.95 14.75 6.19
N TYR A 58 -2.89 15.54 6.34
CA TYR A 58 -2.91 16.73 7.18
C TYR A 58 -3.94 17.75 6.69
N PHE A 59 -3.90 18.08 5.39
CA PHE A 59 -4.87 18.97 4.74
C PHE A 59 -6.02 18.19 4.08
N LYS A 60 -6.63 17.23 4.80
CA LYS A 60 -7.63 16.30 4.24
C LYS A 60 -8.74 16.93 3.39
N LYS A 61 -9.22 18.13 3.76
CA LYS A 61 -10.26 18.86 2.98
C LYS A 61 -9.80 19.30 1.59
N ARG A 62 -8.49 19.33 1.33
CA ARG A 62 -7.86 19.67 0.05
C ARG A 62 -7.41 18.45 -0.73
N MET A 63 -7.53 17.26 -0.16
CA MET A 63 -7.20 16.00 -0.80
C MET A 63 -8.38 15.55 -1.66
N THR A 64 -8.64 16.31 -2.72
CA THR A 64 -9.60 15.94 -3.75
C THR A 64 -9.14 14.68 -4.47
N GLU A 65 -10.04 14.03 -5.19
CA GLU A 65 -9.68 12.88 -6.03
C GLU A 65 -8.54 13.20 -6.99
N GLU A 66 -8.56 14.38 -7.61
CA GLU A 66 -7.49 14.85 -8.50
C GLU A 66 -6.15 15.00 -7.76
N ALA A 67 -6.15 15.59 -6.57
CA ALA A 67 -4.94 15.76 -5.77
C ALA A 67 -4.35 14.41 -5.35
N VAL A 68 -5.20 13.47 -4.89
CA VAL A 68 -4.78 12.11 -4.52
C VAL A 68 -4.26 11.35 -5.75
N THR A 69 -4.95 11.44 -6.88
CA THR A 69 -4.53 10.78 -8.12
C THR A 69 -3.17 11.32 -8.58
N THR A 70 -3.02 12.64 -8.62
CA THR A 70 -1.78 13.31 -9.02
C THR A 70 -0.62 12.93 -8.11
N HIS A 71 -0.86 12.83 -6.79
CA HIS A 71 0.15 12.41 -5.83
C HIS A 71 0.73 11.03 -6.17
N TYR A 72 -0.14 10.02 -6.38
CA TYR A 72 0.31 8.67 -6.67
C TYR A 72 0.98 8.54 -8.04
N ILE A 73 0.42 9.18 -9.08
CA ILE A 73 1.03 9.19 -10.42
C ILE A 73 2.43 9.81 -10.35
N THR A 74 2.57 10.97 -9.69
CA THR A 74 3.87 11.65 -9.57
C THR A 74 4.91 10.75 -8.89
N ILE A 75 4.54 10.04 -7.82
CA ILE A 75 5.47 9.12 -7.14
C ILE A 75 5.86 7.97 -8.06
N ALA A 76 4.87 7.36 -8.72
CA ALA A 76 5.07 6.21 -9.58
C ALA A 76 5.97 6.54 -10.79
N GLU A 77 5.77 7.71 -11.42
CA GLU A 77 6.58 8.20 -12.53
C GLU A 77 7.99 8.63 -12.09
N THR A 78 8.12 9.32 -10.95
CA THR A 78 9.42 9.83 -10.46
C THR A 78 10.33 8.70 -10.02
N CYS A 79 9.78 7.68 -9.37
CA CYS A 79 10.59 6.65 -8.70
C CYS A 79 10.74 5.37 -9.52
N GLY A 80 9.85 5.11 -10.49
CA GLY A 80 9.85 3.86 -11.26
C GLY A 80 9.73 2.59 -10.39
N ALA A 81 9.10 2.71 -9.23
CA ALA A 81 9.07 1.69 -8.18
C ALA A 81 7.67 1.08 -8.04
N PRO A 82 7.53 -0.24 -7.78
CA PRO A 82 6.25 -0.84 -7.43
C PRO A 82 5.63 -0.15 -6.21
N LEU A 83 4.45 0.44 -6.40
CA LEU A 83 3.72 1.20 -5.40
C LEU A 83 2.43 0.47 -5.04
N ILE A 84 2.22 0.27 -3.75
CA ILE A 84 0.97 -0.19 -3.17
C ILE A 84 0.32 1.01 -2.46
N ILE A 85 -0.90 1.35 -2.88
CA ILE A 85 -1.72 2.38 -2.24
C ILE A 85 -2.14 1.86 -0.88
N TYR A 86 -2.05 2.68 0.17
CA TYR A 86 -2.55 2.32 1.50
C TYR A 86 -3.81 3.14 1.81
N ASN A 87 -4.97 2.50 1.66
CA ASN A 87 -6.23 3.08 2.06
C ASN A 87 -6.56 2.75 3.53
N MET A 88 -6.45 3.74 4.42
CA MET A 88 -6.75 3.60 5.86
C MET A 88 -7.55 4.80 6.39
N PRO A 89 -8.85 4.89 6.09
CA PRO A 89 -9.69 6.04 6.46
C PRO A 89 -9.72 6.34 7.96
N MET A 90 -9.59 5.33 8.82
CA MET A 90 -9.53 5.54 10.28
C MET A 90 -8.34 6.41 10.72
N VAL A 91 -7.26 6.45 9.93
CA VAL A 91 -6.07 7.29 10.21
C VAL A 91 -6.12 8.58 9.41
N THR A 92 -6.41 8.47 8.11
CA THR A 92 -6.31 9.61 7.19
C THR A 92 -7.53 10.52 7.24
N GLY A 93 -8.71 9.96 7.53
CA GLY A 93 -10.01 10.59 7.29
C GLY A 93 -10.32 10.73 5.79
N ILE A 94 -9.61 9.99 4.94
CA ILE A 94 -9.75 9.99 3.48
C ILE A 94 -9.96 8.54 3.06
N ASP A 95 -11.09 8.29 2.39
CA ASP A 95 -11.34 7.02 1.71
C ASP A 95 -11.13 7.19 0.21
N ILE A 96 -10.23 6.38 -0.35
CA ILE A 96 -9.95 6.38 -1.79
C ILE A 96 -11.00 5.52 -2.48
N SER A 97 -11.81 6.13 -3.33
CA SER A 97 -12.93 5.45 -3.99
C SER A 97 -12.45 4.33 -4.93
N THR A 98 -13.32 3.35 -5.22
CA THR A 98 -13.02 2.30 -6.21
C THR A 98 -12.75 2.91 -7.58
N TYR A 99 -13.49 3.95 -7.98
CA TYR A 99 -13.26 4.69 -9.21
C TYR A 99 -11.83 5.26 -9.30
N THR A 100 -11.36 5.91 -8.22
CA THR A 100 -9.98 6.43 -8.14
C THR A 100 -8.95 5.30 -8.22
N LEU A 101 -9.19 4.19 -7.51
CA LEU A 101 -8.30 3.01 -7.54
C LEU A 101 -8.22 2.41 -8.94
N THR A 102 -9.34 2.28 -9.65
CA THR A 102 -9.39 1.77 -11.03
C THR A 102 -8.63 2.64 -12.02
N LYS A 103 -8.70 3.97 -11.85
CA LYS A 103 -7.89 4.90 -12.65
C LYS A 103 -6.39 4.69 -12.37
N LEU A 104 -6.01 4.55 -11.11
CA LEU A 104 -4.61 4.35 -10.71
C LEU A 104 -4.07 2.97 -11.11
N ALA A 105 -4.91 1.94 -11.12
CA ALA A 105 -4.55 0.57 -11.51
C ALA A 105 -4.05 0.43 -12.96
N GLN A 106 -4.38 1.39 -13.83
CA GLN A 106 -3.89 1.44 -15.20
C GLN A 106 -2.39 1.77 -15.28
N HIS A 107 -1.80 2.35 -14.23
CA HIS A 107 -0.40 2.75 -14.24
C HIS A 107 0.53 1.55 -13.95
N PRO A 108 1.57 1.29 -14.77
CA PRO A 108 2.36 0.06 -14.68
C PRO A 108 3.14 -0.11 -13.37
N PHE A 109 3.42 0.98 -12.66
CA PHE A 109 4.11 0.96 -11.37
C PHE A 109 3.17 0.97 -10.17
N ILE A 110 1.87 1.22 -10.34
CA ILE A 110 0.91 1.13 -9.24
C ILE A 110 0.36 -0.29 -9.23
N ARG A 111 0.88 -1.11 -8.30
CA ARG A 111 0.70 -2.57 -8.30
C ARG A 111 -0.40 -3.07 -7.38
N GLY A 112 -1.07 -2.19 -6.63
CA GLY A 112 -2.17 -2.62 -5.81
C GLY A 112 -2.62 -1.61 -4.77
N VAL A 113 -3.55 -2.08 -3.93
CA VAL A 113 -4.04 -1.38 -2.76
C VAL A 113 -4.02 -2.32 -1.54
N LYS A 114 -3.53 -1.81 -0.42
CA LYS A 114 -3.84 -2.32 0.91
C LYS A 114 -5.06 -1.57 1.44
N ASP A 115 -6.20 -2.21 1.45
CA ASP A 115 -7.47 -1.60 1.87
C ASP A 115 -7.87 -2.02 3.28
N SER A 116 -8.26 -1.05 4.10
CA SER A 116 -8.79 -1.31 5.44
C SER A 116 -10.33 -1.31 5.47
N ASP A 117 -10.99 -1.02 4.34
CA ASP A 117 -12.45 -1.14 4.18
C ASP A 117 -12.82 -2.38 3.36
N ILE A 118 -13.30 -3.42 4.03
CA ILE A 118 -13.71 -4.68 3.40
C ILE A 118 -14.93 -4.53 2.47
N ARG A 119 -15.78 -3.52 2.69
CA ARG A 119 -17.07 -3.41 1.99
C ARG A 119 -16.91 -3.14 0.49
N LYS A 120 -15.77 -2.57 0.09
CA LYS A 120 -15.45 -2.24 -1.31
C LYS A 120 -14.51 -3.22 -1.99
N CYS A 121 -14.07 -4.28 -1.30
CA CYS A 121 -13.04 -5.17 -1.84
C CYS A 121 -13.49 -5.87 -3.13
N ALA A 122 -14.70 -6.43 -3.16
CA ALA A 122 -15.27 -7.12 -4.33
C ALA A 122 -15.43 -6.18 -5.53
N GLY A 123 -15.92 -4.97 -5.31
CA GLY A 123 -16.03 -3.95 -6.35
C GLY A 123 -14.66 -3.54 -6.89
N THR A 124 -13.68 -3.33 -6.01
CA THR A 124 -12.31 -2.99 -6.43
C THR A 124 -11.71 -4.11 -7.27
N VAL A 125 -11.78 -5.37 -6.82
CA VAL A 125 -11.28 -6.55 -7.56
C VAL A 125 -11.91 -6.63 -8.95
N GLN A 126 -13.23 -6.43 -9.03
CA GLN A 126 -13.94 -6.48 -10.31
C GLN A 126 -13.56 -5.33 -11.24
N ASP A 127 -13.48 -4.10 -10.72
CA ASP A 127 -13.19 -2.90 -11.51
C ASP A 127 -11.71 -2.85 -11.97
N THR A 128 -10.80 -3.46 -11.21
CA THR A 128 -9.38 -3.55 -11.57
C THR A 128 -9.03 -4.83 -12.35
N LYS A 129 -10.02 -5.65 -12.69
CA LYS A 129 -9.83 -6.90 -13.42
C LYS A 129 -9.19 -6.63 -14.79
N GLY A 130 -8.06 -7.29 -15.06
CA GLY A 130 -7.31 -7.12 -16.30
C GLY A 130 -6.12 -6.17 -16.21
N TYR A 131 -5.99 -5.43 -15.10
CA TYR A 131 -4.75 -4.73 -14.77
C TYR A 131 -3.85 -5.60 -13.90
N ASN A 132 -2.55 -5.31 -13.90
CA ASN A 132 -1.61 -5.93 -12.97
C ASN A 132 -1.65 -5.16 -11.63
N PHE A 133 -2.74 -5.36 -10.90
CA PHE A 133 -3.11 -4.64 -9.69
C PHE A 133 -3.72 -5.58 -8.66
N GLU A 134 -3.07 -5.70 -7.50
CA GLU A 134 -3.45 -6.60 -6.42
C GLU A 134 -4.31 -5.88 -5.35
N VAL A 135 -5.35 -6.55 -4.87
CA VAL A 135 -6.20 -6.03 -3.78
C VAL A 135 -5.87 -6.80 -2.51
N LEU A 136 -5.27 -6.12 -1.53
CA LEU A 136 -4.82 -6.70 -0.26
C LEU A 136 -5.65 -6.14 0.89
N ILE A 137 -6.08 -6.99 1.83
CA ILE A 137 -6.85 -6.54 2.99
C ILE A 137 -5.97 -6.21 4.19
N GLY A 138 -6.30 -5.14 4.92
CA GLY A 138 -5.55 -4.67 6.08
C GLY A 138 -5.84 -5.43 7.39
N SER A 139 -7.00 -6.08 7.50
CA SER A 139 -7.43 -6.79 8.73
C SER A 139 -7.53 -8.30 8.52
N ALA A 140 -6.91 -9.05 9.43
CA ALA A 140 -6.94 -10.52 9.42
C ALA A 140 -8.35 -11.09 9.65
N GLY A 141 -9.19 -10.41 10.44
CA GLY A 141 -10.56 -10.84 10.72
C GLY A 141 -11.48 -10.87 9.49
N TYR A 142 -11.07 -10.23 8.40
CA TYR A 142 -11.78 -10.22 7.13
C TYR A 142 -11.03 -10.97 6.02
N LEU A 143 -9.90 -11.62 6.32
CA LEU A 143 -9.04 -12.23 5.30
C LEU A 143 -9.77 -13.30 4.49
N LEU A 144 -10.43 -14.26 5.15
CA LEU A 144 -11.18 -15.32 4.45
C LEU A 144 -12.25 -14.75 3.52
N GLY A 145 -13.05 -13.80 4.01
CA GLY A 145 -14.08 -13.14 3.20
C GLY A 145 -13.49 -12.38 2.02
N ALA A 146 -12.35 -11.70 2.22
CA ALA A 146 -11.65 -10.99 1.15
C ALA A 146 -11.16 -11.95 0.06
N LEU A 147 -10.54 -13.07 0.45
CA LEU A 147 -10.05 -14.11 -0.47
C LEU A 147 -11.19 -14.70 -1.31
N LEU A 148 -12.33 -15.01 -0.68
CA LEU A 148 -13.53 -15.50 -1.38
C LEU A 148 -14.10 -14.47 -2.39
N ASN A 149 -13.83 -13.18 -2.18
CA ASN A 149 -14.20 -12.10 -3.11
C ASN A 149 -13.10 -11.78 -4.14
N GLY A 150 -12.06 -12.61 -4.25
CA GLY A 150 -10.99 -12.47 -5.24
C GLY A 150 -9.87 -11.50 -4.85
N CYS A 151 -9.79 -11.09 -3.58
CA CYS A 151 -8.61 -10.36 -3.10
C CYS A 151 -7.38 -11.27 -3.11
N SER A 152 -6.21 -10.66 -3.27
CA SER A 152 -4.95 -11.37 -3.49
C SER A 152 -4.25 -11.80 -2.20
N GLY A 153 -4.72 -11.34 -1.03
CA GLY A 153 -4.12 -11.61 0.27
C GLY A 153 -4.36 -10.51 1.29
N GLY A 154 -3.44 -10.39 2.25
CA GLY A 154 -3.53 -9.38 3.29
C GLY A 154 -2.17 -8.92 3.83
N ILE A 155 -2.11 -7.65 4.25
CA ILE A 155 -1.00 -7.09 5.04
C ILE A 155 -1.54 -6.85 6.45
N ASN A 156 -1.39 -7.84 7.32
CA ASN A 156 -2.09 -7.91 8.59
C ASN A 156 -1.15 -7.84 9.79
N GLY A 157 -1.44 -6.97 10.76
CA GLY A 157 -0.66 -6.87 12.00
C GLY A 157 -0.66 -8.17 12.81
N LEU A 158 -1.76 -8.93 12.78
CA LEU A 158 -1.89 -10.22 13.49
C LEU A 158 -0.84 -11.25 13.04
N ALA A 159 -0.33 -11.15 11.81
CA ALA A 159 0.72 -12.04 11.29
C ALA A 159 2.05 -11.93 12.07
N GLY A 160 2.25 -10.85 12.83
CA GLY A 160 3.39 -10.72 13.74
C GLY A 160 3.37 -11.70 14.92
N ILE A 161 2.22 -12.32 15.19
CA ILE A 161 2.04 -13.31 16.27
C ILE A 161 1.52 -14.64 15.70
N LEU A 162 0.49 -14.60 14.84
CA LEU A 162 -0.18 -15.76 14.25
C LEU A 162 0.09 -15.87 12.75
N GLY A 163 1.37 -15.79 12.37
CA GLY A 163 1.77 -15.80 10.96
C GLY A 163 1.42 -17.11 10.25
N ASN A 164 1.67 -18.25 10.89
CA ASN A 164 1.43 -19.57 10.30
C ASN A 164 -0.08 -19.83 10.09
N GLU A 165 -0.91 -19.44 11.04
CA GLU A 165 -2.36 -19.59 10.98
C GLU A 165 -2.95 -18.77 9.83
N LEU A 166 -2.47 -17.54 9.61
CA LEU A 166 -2.90 -16.72 8.48
C LEU A 166 -2.40 -17.25 7.14
N CYS A 167 -1.18 -17.79 7.08
CA CYS A 167 -0.69 -18.48 5.87
C CYS A 167 -1.52 -19.73 5.54
N ASN A 168 -1.94 -20.50 6.56
CA ASN A 168 -2.84 -21.63 6.37
C ASN A 168 -4.19 -21.16 5.82
N LEU A 169 -4.76 -20.09 6.38
CA LEU A 169 -6.02 -19.50 5.89
C LEU A 169 -5.92 -19.04 4.43
N TYR A 170 -4.77 -18.52 4.00
CA TYR A 170 -4.51 -18.13 2.62
C TYR A 170 -4.44 -19.32 1.65
N SER A 171 -4.02 -20.48 2.14
CA SER A 171 -3.75 -21.67 1.32
C SER A 171 -4.94 -22.62 1.23
N CYS A 172 -6.03 -22.36 1.98
CA CYS A 172 -7.28 -23.11 1.93
C CYS A 172 -8.10 -22.75 0.70
#